data_AF-A0AB73U180-F1
#
_entry.id   AF-A0AB73U180-F1
#
_cell.length_a   1.000
_cell.length_b   1.000
_cell.length_c   1.000
_cell.angle_alpha   90.00
_cell.angle_beta   90.00
_cell.angle_gamma   90.00
#
_symmetry.space_group_name_H-M   'P 1'
#
loop_
_entity.id
_entity.type
_entity.pdbx_description
1 polymer ?
#
loop_
_entity_poly.entity_id
_entity_poly.type
_entity_poly.pdbx_seq_one_letter_code
_entity_poly.pdbx_strand_id
1 'polypeptide(L)'
;MTPSAPESPDPLPQIARARSILFSAPPAGRRWSIGLRAGAAVAIPGALVVAAGYPNAALYVTYGAFAVLYGEGRPYRVRAAVVATAGAALLLIAMLGAVVGTHPPGGVANKVAIILTLTAVAVPVVYTVDALRLGPPGALFFVLVCGGALGATEWGVDPIKILVCASLGAVAAVAVSMVGAAVDLHKPERVAVQRAVDAVDGYAQPGKATVDARHAAGLAISSAWTALHDAGISTRSDSPLVATMLDTHRRFTETAVGTKMVLDHVIPGDHVLVVRPSIWYRLRRSVRFRSHATITAGRVGIACLGAGVISSAVGLTRPQWAILSALVIVHLGPDRLHGTVRGLHRFAGTVIGLGLFAVLYQLSLTGYALVAAIATLQFCTELFLPRNYAVAVMFVTPIALLSAGVVTLHGSVTSIVRDRLAETLIGVAVAMASMYLIAPRAHRQTFTFTEARIRQAALALVASARVQPAHDAAYAEARDLSFELEGAIRAGVHSAHNEPDWLQAHWPAHAALIHHGYDLVAACWATPPGEMLADPDRWERCFSRKD
;
A
#
# COMPACT_ATOMS: atom_id res chain seq x y z
N MET A 1 34.48 15.27 -18.07
CA MET A 1 35.01 14.81 -16.76
C MET A 1 34.20 13.61 -16.34
N THR A 2 34.84 12.46 -16.12
CA THR A 2 34.23 11.33 -15.40
C THR A 2 33.76 11.82 -14.03
N PRO A 3 32.53 11.56 -13.59
CA PRO A 3 32.20 11.78 -12.19
C PRO A 3 33.19 10.97 -11.36
N SER A 4 33.80 11.62 -10.38
CA SER A 4 34.66 10.94 -9.42
C SER A 4 33.92 9.73 -8.86
N ALA A 5 34.56 8.56 -8.88
CA ALA A 5 34.07 7.43 -8.12
C ALA A 5 33.84 7.91 -6.67
N PRO A 6 32.71 7.59 -6.04
CA PRO A 6 32.47 8.01 -4.66
C PRO A 6 33.65 7.54 -3.80
N GLU A 7 34.23 8.45 -3.01
CA GLU A 7 35.42 8.20 -2.15
C GLU A 7 35.22 7.06 -1.15
N SER A 8 33.98 6.59 -0.98
CA SER A 8 33.61 5.44 -0.18
C SER A 8 32.52 4.61 -0.89
N PRO A 9 32.56 3.27 -0.84
CA PRO A 9 31.47 2.45 -1.35
C PRO A 9 30.16 2.79 -0.63
N ASP A 10 29.07 2.92 -1.39
CA ASP A 10 27.76 3.26 -0.82
C ASP A 10 27.37 2.27 0.28
N PRO A 11 26.85 2.76 1.42
CA PRO A 11 26.39 1.89 2.47
C PRO A 11 25.26 0.99 1.95
N LEU A 12 25.21 -0.23 2.46
CA LEU A 12 24.07 -1.12 2.24
C LEU A 12 22.78 -0.43 2.75
N PRO A 13 21.61 -0.72 2.16
CA PRO A 13 20.34 -0.20 2.64
C PRO A 13 20.19 -0.46 4.13
N GLN A 14 19.73 0.54 4.88
CA GLN A 14 19.54 0.35 6.32
C GLN A 14 18.47 -0.71 6.58
N ILE A 15 18.90 -1.88 7.05
CA ILE A 15 18.00 -2.95 7.49
C ILE A 15 17.43 -2.57 8.85
N ALA A 16 16.10 -2.50 8.94
CA ALA A 16 15.45 -2.41 10.23
C ALA A 16 15.70 -3.73 11.00
N ARG A 17 16.26 -3.65 12.21
CA ARG A 17 16.51 -4.85 13.03
C ARG A 17 15.17 -5.50 13.38
N ALA A 18 15.11 -6.84 13.40
CA ALA A 18 13.90 -7.58 13.76
C ALA A 18 13.25 -7.05 15.06
N ARG A 19 14.07 -6.75 16.08
CA ARG A 19 13.62 -6.17 17.36
C ARG A 19 13.02 -4.77 17.22
N SER A 20 13.59 -3.89 16.39
CA SER A 20 13.05 -2.55 16.20
C SER A 20 11.74 -2.57 15.42
N ILE A 21 11.54 -3.51 14.50
CA ILE A 21 10.26 -3.73 13.81
C ILE A 21 9.23 -4.34 14.76
N LEU A 22 9.66 -5.26 15.64
CA LEU A 22 8.78 -5.95 16.57
C LEU A 22 8.21 -4.98 17.63
N PHE A 23 9.06 -4.09 18.15
CA PHE A 23 8.77 -3.19 19.26
C PHE A 23 8.70 -1.71 18.85
N SER A 24 8.52 -1.41 17.55
CA SER A 24 8.40 -0.02 17.08
C SER A 24 7.26 0.69 17.83
N ALA A 25 7.64 1.61 18.71
CA ALA A 25 6.72 2.40 19.51
C ALA A 25 6.30 3.68 18.75
N PRO A 26 5.09 4.21 19.00
CA PRO A 26 4.55 5.35 18.25
C PRO A 26 5.39 6.62 18.40
N PRO A 27 5.67 7.37 17.31
CA PRO A 27 5.85 8.81 17.42
C PRO A 27 4.49 9.43 17.82
N ALA A 28 4.44 10.02 19.02
CA ALA A 28 3.25 10.62 19.60
C ALA A 28 2.70 11.79 18.74
N GLY A 29 1.37 11.94 18.66
CA GLY A 29 0.73 13.22 18.34
C GLY A 29 0.09 13.45 16.96
N ARG A 30 0.59 12.89 15.84
CA ARG A 30 0.22 13.41 14.49
C ARG A 30 -0.94 12.75 13.72
N ARG A 31 -1.66 11.75 14.27
CA ARG A 31 -2.64 10.94 13.49
C ARG A 31 -4.06 10.81 14.05
N TRP A 32 -4.41 11.54 15.11
CA TRP A 32 -5.76 11.51 15.71
C TRP A 32 -6.88 11.82 14.71
N SER A 33 -6.64 12.76 13.79
CA SER A 33 -7.61 13.13 12.75
C SER A 33 -7.92 12.01 11.76
N ILE A 34 -7.05 10.99 11.64
CA ILE A 34 -7.29 9.84 10.75
C ILE A 34 -8.18 8.83 11.48
N GLY A 35 -7.83 8.49 12.72
CA GLY A 35 -8.65 7.64 13.57
C GLY A 35 -10.05 8.20 13.77
N LEU A 36 -10.19 9.51 14.03
CA LEU A 36 -11.51 10.15 14.19
C LEU A 36 -12.38 10.01 12.95
N ARG A 37 -11.79 10.18 11.75
CA ARG A 37 -12.51 9.98 10.48
C ARG A 37 -12.91 8.52 10.28
N ALA A 38 -12.03 7.58 10.60
CA ALA A 38 -12.34 6.16 10.51
C ALA A 38 -13.47 5.75 11.46
N GLY A 39 -13.43 6.21 12.70
CA GLY A 39 -14.50 6.00 13.69
C GLY A 39 -15.82 6.67 13.27
N ALA A 40 -15.78 7.93 12.83
CA ALA A 40 -16.98 8.66 12.39
C ALA A 40 -17.64 8.05 11.14
N ALA A 41 -16.84 7.53 10.20
CA ALA A 41 -17.35 6.83 9.01
C ALA A 41 -18.14 5.57 9.36
N VAL A 42 -17.94 4.98 10.55
CA VAL A 42 -18.74 3.87 11.07
C VAL A 42 -19.87 4.39 11.97
N ALA A 43 -19.55 5.28 12.91
CA ALA A 43 -20.47 5.74 13.95
C ALA A 43 -21.71 6.44 13.39
N ILE A 44 -21.52 7.36 12.43
CA ILE A 44 -22.61 8.19 11.88
C ILE A 44 -23.65 7.31 11.14
N PRO A 45 -23.29 6.61 10.06
CA PRO A 45 -24.24 5.72 9.37
C PRO A 45 -24.73 4.57 10.26
N GLY A 46 -23.89 4.02 11.14
CA GLY A 46 -24.31 2.98 12.09
C GLY A 46 -25.42 3.47 13.02
N ALA A 47 -25.27 4.66 13.61
CA ALA A 47 -26.28 5.26 14.49
C ALA A 47 -27.59 5.57 13.73
N LEU A 48 -27.50 5.99 12.47
CA LEU A 48 -28.68 6.20 11.62
C LEU A 48 -29.42 4.89 11.33
N VAL A 49 -28.71 3.79 11.06
CA VAL A 49 -29.31 2.47 10.86
C VAL A 49 -29.99 1.95 12.13
N VAL A 50 -29.38 2.19 13.31
CA VAL A 50 -30.02 1.89 14.60
C VAL A 50 -31.29 2.73 14.79
N ALA A 51 -31.23 4.04 14.51
CA ALA A 51 -32.37 4.95 14.61
C ALA A 51 -33.53 4.56 13.68
N ALA A 52 -33.20 4.00 12.50
CA ALA A 52 -34.17 3.47 11.54
C ALA A 52 -34.80 2.13 11.95
N GLY A 53 -34.45 1.58 13.13
CA GLY A 53 -35.02 0.33 13.65
C GLY A 53 -34.28 -0.95 13.26
N TYR A 54 -33.06 -0.86 12.72
CA TYR A 54 -32.27 -2.02 12.27
C TYR A 54 -30.97 -2.22 13.06
N PRO A 55 -31.00 -2.38 14.40
CA PRO A 55 -29.79 -2.40 15.23
C PRO A 55 -28.81 -3.53 14.90
N ASN A 56 -29.32 -4.70 14.47
CA ASN A 56 -28.48 -5.85 14.11
C ASN A 56 -27.78 -5.67 12.75
N ALA A 57 -28.31 -4.80 11.87
CA ALA A 57 -27.73 -4.55 10.56
C ALA A 57 -26.66 -3.44 10.59
N ALA A 58 -26.67 -2.60 11.63
CA ALA A 58 -25.79 -1.43 11.74
C ALA A 58 -24.29 -1.76 11.67
N LEU A 59 -23.88 -2.96 12.09
CA LEU A 59 -22.48 -3.42 12.02
C LEU A 59 -21.97 -3.60 10.58
N TYR A 60 -22.84 -3.88 9.60
CA TYR A 60 -22.48 -4.08 8.19
C TYR A 60 -22.08 -2.79 7.48
N VAL A 61 -22.40 -1.63 8.07
CA VAL A 61 -21.91 -0.32 7.62
C VAL A 61 -20.39 -0.28 7.55
N THR A 62 -19.72 -1.02 8.44
CA THR A 62 -18.26 -1.10 8.49
C THR A 62 -17.65 -1.55 7.16
N TYR A 63 -18.32 -2.41 6.39
CA TYR A 63 -17.81 -2.94 5.11
C TYR A 63 -17.58 -1.86 4.06
N GLY A 64 -18.46 -0.86 3.97
CA GLY A 64 -18.24 0.30 3.11
C GLY A 64 -17.41 1.39 3.77
N ALA A 65 -17.49 1.52 5.10
CA ALA A 65 -16.74 2.53 5.84
C ALA A 65 -15.21 2.36 5.69
N PHE A 66 -14.71 1.13 5.48
CA PHE A 66 -13.30 0.87 5.18
C PHE A 66 -12.77 1.62 3.95
N ALA A 67 -13.63 2.12 3.06
CA ALA A 67 -13.23 2.96 1.94
C ALA A 67 -12.47 4.23 2.37
N VAL A 68 -12.78 4.76 3.56
CA VAL A 68 -12.15 5.99 4.11
C VAL A 68 -10.64 5.86 4.24
N LEU A 69 -10.14 4.64 4.37
CA LEU A 69 -8.73 4.31 4.57
C LEU A 69 -7.87 4.51 3.30
N TYR A 70 -8.49 4.51 2.12
CA TYR A 70 -7.78 4.63 0.84
C TYR A 70 -7.53 6.09 0.40
N GLY A 71 -8.23 7.05 1.00
CA GLY A 71 -8.12 8.48 0.66
C GLY A 71 -7.07 9.26 1.46
N GLU A 72 -6.32 8.61 2.35
CA GLU A 72 -5.44 9.31 3.29
C GLU A 72 -4.29 10.05 2.59
N GLY A 73 -4.00 11.28 3.03
CA GLY A 73 -2.89 12.08 2.50
C GLY A 73 -3.08 12.64 1.09
N ARG A 74 -4.14 12.24 0.37
CA ARG A 74 -4.45 12.75 -0.98
C ARG A 74 -5.07 14.15 -0.94
N PRO A 75 -4.77 15.03 -1.91
CA PRO A 75 -5.51 16.27 -2.16
C PRO A 75 -7.02 16.05 -2.17
N TYR A 76 -7.79 16.99 -1.61
CA TYR A 76 -9.25 16.81 -1.48
C TYR A 76 -9.95 16.65 -2.84
N ARG A 77 -9.44 17.32 -3.88
CA ARG A 77 -9.97 17.26 -5.25
C ARG A 77 -10.08 15.83 -5.79
N VAL A 78 -9.04 15.01 -5.62
CA VAL A 78 -9.04 13.60 -6.06
C VAL A 78 -9.47 12.64 -4.95
N ARG A 79 -9.40 13.04 -3.67
CA ARG A 79 -9.68 12.18 -2.53
C ARG A 79 -11.09 11.60 -2.58
N ALA A 80 -12.10 12.42 -2.88
CA ALA A 80 -13.48 11.95 -2.97
C ALA A 80 -13.62 10.84 -4.02
N ALA A 81 -13.03 11.03 -5.21
CA ALA A 81 -13.04 10.03 -6.27
C ALA A 81 -12.32 8.74 -5.85
N VAL A 82 -11.12 8.84 -5.24
CA VAL A 82 -10.37 7.67 -4.75
C VAL A 82 -11.15 6.87 -3.70
N VAL A 83 -11.75 7.56 -2.72
CA VAL A 83 -12.58 6.92 -1.69
C VAL A 83 -13.84 6.32 -2.28
N ALA A 84 -14.50 7.00 -3.23
CA ALA A 84 -15.67 6.49 -3.92
C ALA A 84 -15.35 5.24 -4.75
N THR A 85 -14.23 5.23 -5.49
CA THR A 85 -13.77 4.05 -6.24
C THR A 85 -13.46 2.88 -5.32
N ALA A 86 -12.78 3.13 -4.19
CA ALA A 86 -12.53 2.08 -3.20
C ALA A 86 -13.83 1.55 -2.59
N GLY A 87 -14.78 2.44 -2.27
CA GLY A 87 -16.12 2.09 -1.78
C GLY A 87 -16.89 1.24 -2.78
N ALA A 88 -16.92 1.62 -4.05
CA ALA A 88 -17.56 0.83 -5.11
C ALA A 88 -16.93 -0.55 -5.26
N ALA A 89 -15.59 -0.64 -5.23
CA ALA A 89 -14.89 -1.93 -5.28
C ALA A 89 -15.19 -2.81 -4.05
N LEU A 90 -15.25 -2.23 -2.84
CA LEU A 90 -15.64 -2.95 -1.62
C LEU A 90 -17.10 -3.43 -1.70
N LEU A 91 -18.01 -2.64 -2.26
CA LEU A 91 -19.42 -3.04 -2.45
C LEU A 91 -19.57 -4.20 -3.44
N LEU A 92 -18.86 -4.16 -4.57
CA LEU A 92 -18.85 -5.25 -5.54
C LEU A 92 -18.32 -6.55 -4.91
N ILE A 93 -17.27 -6.45 -4.10
CA ILE A 93 -16.68 -7.59 -3.42
C ILE A 93 -17.54 -8.09 -2.26
N ALA A 94 -18.23 -7.20 -1.55
CA ALA A 94 -19.26 -7.55 -0.56
C ALA A 94 -20.42 -8.30 -1.23
N MET A 95 -20.87 -7.84 -2.39
CA MET A 95 -21.91 -8.49 -3.19
C MET A 95 -21.49 -9.90 -3.60
N LEU A 96 -20.28 -10.05 -4.13
CA LEU A 96 -19.74 -11.37 -4.49
C LEU A 96 -19.70 -12.31 -3.28
N GLY A 97 -19.20 -11.83 -2.14
CA GLY A 97 -19.18 -12.60 -0.90
C GLY A 97 -20.59 -13.01 -0.45
N ALA A 98 -21.51 -12.05 -0.42
CA ALA A 98 -22.89 -12.26 0.00
C ALA A 98 -23.63 -13.25 -0.92
N VAL A 99 -23.42 -13.20 -2.24
CA VAL A 99 -24.02 -14.14 -3.21
C VAL A 99 -23.51 -15.55 -2.94
N VAL A 100 -22.20 -15.75 -2.78
CA VAL A 100 -21.64 -17.08 -2.49
C VAL A 100 -22.17 -17.61 -1.15
N GLY A 101 -22.34 -16.76 -0.15
CA GLY A 101 -22.91 -17.14 1.14
C GLY A 101 -24.39 -17.50 1.12
N THR A 102 -25.13 -17.30 0.01
CA THR A 102 -26.52 -17.77 -0.12
C THR A 102 -26.60 -19.29 -0.35
N HIS A 103 -25.50 -19.92 -0.75
CA HIS A 103 -25.46 -21.36 -0.91
C HIS A 103 -25.61 -22.06 0.46
N PRO A 104 -26.26 -23.23 0.51
CA PRO A 104 -26.47 -23.95 1.75
C PRO A 104 -25.15 -24.17 2.50
N PRO A 105 -25.07 -23.79 3.78
CA PRO A 105 -23.84 -23.97 4.55
C PRO A 105 -23.54 -25.46 4.72
N GLY A 106 -22.26 -25.81 4.63
CA GLY A 106 -21.79 -27.17 4.75
C GLY A 106 -21.56 -27.88 3.41
N GLY A 107 -20.93 -29.06 3.48
CA GLY A 107 -20.52 -29.83 2.30
C GLY A 107 -19.22 -29.36 1.65
N VAL A 108 -18.64 -30.25 0.84
CA VAL A 108 -17.36 -30.01 0.16
C VAL A 108 -17.49 -28.91 -0.90
N ALA A 109 -18.61 -28.88 -1.64
CA ALA A 109 -18.84 -27.90 -2.70
C ALA A 109 -18.87 -26.45 -2.17
N ASN A 110 -19.56 -26.20 -1.05
CA ASN A 110 -19.58 -24.86 -0.44
C ASN A 110 -18.19 -24.43 0.02
N LYS A 111 -17.46 -25.31 0.73
CA LYS A 111 -16.07 -25.03 1.16
C LYS A 111 -15.16 -24.70 -0.03
N VAL A 112 -15.26 -25.47 -1.12
CA VAL A 112 -14.51 -25.20 -2.35
C VAL A 112 -14.89 -23.84 -2.95
N ALA A 113 -16.19 -23.50 -3.01
CA ALA A 113 -16.66 -22.21 -3.50
C ALA A 113 -16.11 -21.02 -2.68
N ILE A 114 -16.08 -21.13 -1.35
CA ILE A 114 -15.49 -20.13 -0.45
C ILE A 114 -14.00 -19.94 -0.76
N ILE A 115 -13.25 -21.05 -0.82
CA ILE A 115 -11.80 -21.03 -1.04
C ILE A 115 -11.47 -20.40 -2.40
N LEU A 116 -12.17 -20.82 -3.46
CA LEU A 116 -11.96 -20.31 -4.80
C LEU A 116 -12.35 -18.84 -4.91
N THR A 117 -13.48 -18.43 -4.35
CA THR A 117 -13.94 -17.03 -4.37
C THR A 117 -12.95 -16.11 -3.67
N LEU A 118 -12.55 -16.43 -2.44
CA LEU A 118 -11.62 -15.57 -1.69
C LEU A 118 -10.24 -15.51 -2.33
N THR A 119 -9.78 -16.62 -2.93
CA THR A 119 -8.52 -16.63 -3.70
C THR A 119 -8.64 -15.79 -4.97
N ALA A 120 -9.76 -15.92 -5.70
CA ALA A 120 -10.05 -15.17 -6.92
C ALA A 120 -10.20 -13.67 -6.67
N VAL A 121 -10.59 -13.24 -5.46
CA VAL A 121 -10.55 -11.84 -5.03
C VAL A 121 -9.13 -11.44 -4.61
N ALA A 122 -8.46 -12.26 -3.80
CA ALA A 122 -7.15 -11.97 -3.25
C ALA A 122 -6.09 -11.72 -4.32
N VAL A 123 -5.98 -12.60 -5.32
CA VAL A 123 -4.90 -12.57 -6.31
C VAL A 123 -4.94 -11.30 -7.17
N PRO A 124 -6.06 -10.92 -7.83
CA PRO A 124 -6.12 -9.72 -8.65
C PRO A 124 -5.96 -8.43 -7.82
N VAL A 125 -6.52 -8.39 -6.61
CA VAL A 125 -6.40 -7.21 -5.73
C VAL A 125 -4.95 -7.03 -5.29
N VAL A 126 -4.27 -8.09 -4.83
CA VAL A 126 -2.85 -8.02 -4.46
C VAL A 126 -1.99 -7.62 -5.65
N TYR A 127 -2.22 -8.23 -6.82
CA TYR A 127 -1.53 -7.88 -8.05
C TYR A 127 -1.69 -6.39 -8.37
N THR A 128 -2.93 -5.89 -8.33
CA THR A 128 -3.26 -4.50 -8.69
C THR A 128 -2.66 -3.51 -7.69
N VAL A 129 -2.82 -3.77 -6.38
CA VAL A 129 -2.28 -2.92 -5.31
C VAL A 129 -0.75 -2.82 -5.41
N ASP A 130 -0.07 -3.93 -5.65
CA ASP A 130 1.38 -3.96 -5.74
C ASP A 130 1.89 -3.35 -7.05
N ALA A 131 1.29 -3.72 -8.19
CA ALA A 131 1.65 -3.19 -9.51
C ALA A 131 1.49 -1.65 -9.58
N LEU A 132 0.41 -1.13 -9.00
CA LEU A 132 0.12 0.30 -8.95
C LEU A 132 0.84 1.04 -7.82
N ARG A 133 1.47 0.30 -6.89
CA ARG A 133 2.11 0.81 -5.66
C ARG A 133 1.17 1.70 -4.83
N LEU A 134 -0.04 1.21 -4.54
CA LEU A 134 -1.08 1.98 -3.83
C LEU A 134 -0.79 2.20 -2.34
N GLY A 135 0.15 1.45 -1.75
CA GLY A 135 0.50 1.57 -0.32
C GLY A 135 -0.56 0.96 0.62
N PRO A 136 -0.39 1.11 1.95
CA PRO A 136 -1.39 0.68 2.93
C PRO A 136 -2.73 1.44 2.76
N PRO A 137 -3.89 0.82 3.02
CA PRO A 137 -4.08 -0.47 3.71
C PRO A 137 -3.96 -1.73 2.83
N GLY A 138 -3.69 -1.58 1.54
CA GLY A 138 -3.45 -2.69 0.62
C GLY A 138 -4.68 -3.56 0.31
N ALA A 139 -4.48 -4.87 0.16
CA ALA A 139 -5.50 -5.83 -0.28
C ALA A 139 -6.40 -6.39 0.83
N LEU A 140 -6.06 -6.12 2.10
CA LEU A 140 -6.66 -6.77 3.28
C LEU A 140 -8.17 -6.58 3.37
N PHE A 141 -8.64 -5.33 3.26
CA PHE A 141 -10.06 -5.01 3.49
C PHE A 141 -10.98 -5.60 2.43
N PHE A 142 -10.51 -5.76 1.20
CA PHE A 142 -11.29 -6.40 0.14
C PHE A 142 -11.63 -7.86 0.48
N VAL A 143 -10.63 -8.66 0.85
CA VAL A 143 -10.86 -10.06 1.20
C VAL A 143 -11.60 -10.18 2.54
N LEU A 144 -11.34 -9.26 3.48
CA LEU A 144 -12.05 -9.22 4.77
C LEU A 144 -13.55 -8.95 4.57
N VAL A 145 -13.90 -7.98 3.72
CA VAL A 145 -15.29 -7.67 3.38
C VAL A 145 -15.95 -8.80 2.62
N CYS A 146 -15.23 -9.45 1.68
CA CYS A 146 -15.73 -10.62 0.98
C CYS A 146 -16.09 -11.75 1.95
N GLY A 147 -15.14 -12.15 2.80
CA GLY A 147 -15.33 -13.23 3.78
C GLY A 147 -16.34 -12.88 4.87
N GLY A 148 -16.42 -11.61 5.28
CA GLY A 148 -17.39 -11.11 6.26
C GLY A 148 -18.82 -11.10 5.71
N ALA A 149 -19.03 -10.61 4.49
CA ALA A 149 -20.32 -10.64 3.81
C ALA A 149 -20.78 -12.07 3.53
N LEU A 150 -19.87 -12.92 3.06
CA LEU A 150 -20.10 -14.35 2.88
C LEU A 150 -20.56 -15.02 4.17
N GLY A 151 -19.80 -14.86 5.25
CA GLY A 151 -20.14 -15.44 6.54
C GLY A 151 -21.49 -14.92 7.04
N ALA A 152 -21.76 -13.62 6.95
CA ALA A 152 -23.04 -13.06 7.37
C ALA A 152 -24.23 -13.68 6.60
N THR A 153 -24.12 -13.89 5.29
CA THR A 153 -25.19 -14.51 4.50
C THR A 153 -25.35 -16.01 4.79
N GLU A 154 -24.27 -16.77 4.98
CA GLU A 154 -24.35 -18.20 5.36
C GLU A 154 -25.15 -18.40 6.65
N TRP A 155 -25.14 -17.38 7.50
CA TRP A 155 -25.83 -17.33 8.78
C TRP A 155 -27.24 -16.71 8.70
N GLY A 156 -27.78 -16.52 7.49
CA GLY A 156 -29.17 -16.13 7.27
C GLY A 156 -29.41 -14.62 7.21
N VAL A 157 -28.36 -13.80 7.15
CA VAL A 157 -28.54 -12.36 6.95
C VAL A 157 -28.82 -12.07 5.48
N ASP A 158 -29.90 -11.35 5.23
CA ASP A 158 -30.30 -10.93 3.90
C ASP A 158 -29.17 -10.12 3.20
N PRO A 159 -28.66 -10.59 2.04
CA PRO A 159 -27.66 -9.89 1.25
C PRO A 159 -27.99 -8.42 0.98
N ILE A 160 -29.28 -8.11 0.78
CA ILE A 160 -29.73 -6.74 0.48
C ILE A 160 -29.45 -5.83 1.68
N LYS A 161 -29.68 -6.31 2.91
CA LYS A 161 -29.40 -5.53 4.13
C LYS A 161 -27.90 -5.25 4.29
N ILE A 162 -27.06 -6.24 4.00
CA ILE A 162 -25.60 -6.08 4.03
C ILE A 162 -25.17 -4.99 3.05
N LEU A 163 -25.67 -5.04 1.80
CA LEU A 163 -25.31 -4.11 0.74
C LEU A 163 -25.83 -2.68 1.00
N VAL A 164 -27.06 -2.54 1.50
CA VAL A 164 -27.62 -1.23 1.87
C VAL A 164 -26.83 -0.61 3.03
N CYS A 165 -26.49 -1.39 4.06
CA CYS A 165 -25.69 -0.86 5.16
C CYS A 165 -24.28 -0.50 4.69
N ALA A 166 -23.64 -1.37 3.90
CA ALA A 166 -22.33 -1.10 3.34
C ALA A 166 -22.35 0.15 2.44
N SER A 167 -23.39 0.38 1.65
CA SER A 167 -23.47 1.57 0.79
C SER A 167 -23.58 2.86 1.60
N LEU A 168 -24.36 2.85 2.70
CA LEU A 168 -24.38 3.97 3.66
C LEU A 168 -23.00 4.23 4.26
N GLY A 169 -22.26 3.17 4.61
CA GLY A 169 -20.87 3.27 5.07
C GLY A 169 -19.92 3.88 4.03
N ALA A 170 -20.06 3.49 2.76
CA ALA A 170 -19.25 4.03 1.67
C ALA A 170 -19.55 5.52 1.41
N VAL A 171 -20.82 5.92 1.45
CA VAL A 171 -21.22 7.34 1.33
C VAL A 171 -20.67 8.16 2.49
N ALA A 172 -20.81 7.65 3.72
CA ALA A 172 -20.25 8.29 4.90
C ALA A 172 -18.72 8.39 4.83
N ALA A 173 -18.03 7.37 4.32
CA ALA A 173 -16.58 7.40 4.12
C ALA A 173 -16.16 8.55 3.18
N VAL A 174 -16.87 8.76 2.07
CA VAL A 174 -16.62 9.90 1.18
C VAL A 174 -16.83 11.22 1.92
N ALA A 175 -17.99 11.41 2.55
CA ALA A 175 -18.33 12.64 3.26
C ALA A 175 -17.31 12.97 4.38
N VAL A 176 -17.04 12.00 5.25
CA VAL A 176 -16.12 12.16 6.40
C VAL A 176 -14.67 12.36 5.92
N SER A 177 -14.25 11.75 4.82
CA SER A 177 -12.91 11.97 4.26
C SER A 177 -12.67 13.42 3.80
N MET A 178 -13.75 14.13 3.47
CA MET A 178 -13.78 15.48 2.93
C MET A 178 -14.00 16.57 3.99
N VAL A 179 -14.40 16.23 5.23
CA VAL A 179 -14.67 17.21 6.30
C VAL A 179 -13.50 18.18 6.52
N GLY A 180 -12.25 17.70 6.41
CA GLY A 180 -11.07 18.56 6.57
C GLY A 180 -10.92 19.64 5.50
N ALA A 181 -11.61 19.52 4.36
CA ALA A 181 -11.63 20.52 3.30
C ALA A 181 -12.30 21.83 3.77
N ALA A 182 -13.29 21.73 4.66
CA ALA A 182 -13.98 22.91 5.21
C ALA A 182 -13.09 23.74 6.15
N VAL A 183 -12.06 23.13 6.74
CA VAL A 183 -11.12 23.81 7.64
C VAL A 183 -9.91 24.33 6.87
N ASP A 184 -9.33 23.49 6.01
CA ASP A 184 -8.11 23.82 5.30
C ASP A 184 -7.99 23.00 4.01
N LEU A 185 -8.42 23.62 2.90
CA LEU A 185 -8.42 23.05 1.55
C LEU A 185 -7.03 22.61 1.06
N HIS A 186 -5.97 23.28 1.52
CA HIS A 186 -4.61 23.08 0.99
C HIS A 186 -3.70 22.29 1.94
N LYS A 187 -4.25 21.74 3.03
CA LYS A 187 -3.48 21.01 4.04
C LYS A 187 -2.69 19.82 3.47
N PRO A 188 -3.27 18.92 2.64
CA PRO A 188 -2.54 17.80 2.07
C PRO A 188 -1.32 18.23 1.24
N GLU A 189 -1.49 19.26 0.43
CA GLU A 189 -0.51 19.83 -0.48
C GLU A 189 0.63 20.47 0.31
N ARG A 190 0.31 21.32 1.31
CA ARG A 190 1.33 21.90 2.19
C ARG A 190 2.15 20.86 2.93
N VAL A 191 1.50 19.82 3.45
CA VAL A 191 2.21 18.73 4.16
C VAL A 191 3.12 17.96 3.21
N ALA A 192 2.71 17.76 1.95
CA ALA A 192 3.53 17.09 0.95
C ALA A 192 4.75 17.95 0.55
N VAL A 193 4.54 19.24 0.28
CA VAL A 193 5.62 20.18 -0.05
C VAL A 193 6.61 20.31 1.11
N GLN A 194 6.13 20.46 2.35
CA GLN A 194 7.02 20.56 3.51
C GLN A 194 7.86 19.30 3.69
N ARG A 195 7.30 18.10 3.46
CA ARG A 195 8.08 16.85 3.51
C ARG A 195 9.16 16.79 2.43
N ALA A 196 8.91 17.36 1.26
CA ALA A 196 9.91 17.45 0.21
C ALA A 196 11.05 18.40 0.61
N VAL A 197 10.72 19.56 1.18
CA VAL A 197 11.70 20.51 1.74
C VAL A 197 12.57 19.81 2.78
N ASP A 198 11.94 19.20 3.81
CA ASP A 198 12.64 18.53 4.90
C ASP A 198 13.58 17.40 4.39
N ALA A 199 13.14 16.65 3.36
CA ALA A 199 13.93 15.56 2.78
C ALA A 199 15.13 16.04 1.96
N VAL A 200 14.95 17.12 1.18
CA VAL A 200 16.04 17.74 0.40
C VAL A 200 17.04 18.40 1.34
N ASP A 201 16.57 19.10 2.38
CA ASP A 201 17.43 19.71 3.39
C ASP A 201 18.25 18.64 4.13
N GLY A 202 17.66 17.47 4.40
CA GLY A 202 18.36 16.32 4.97
C GLY A 202 19.44 15.76 4.03
N TYR A 203 19.17 15.70 2.73
CA TYR A 203 20.11 15.23 1.71
C TYR A 203 21.27 16.22 1.47
N ALA A 204 21.01 17.52 1.51
CA ALA A 204 22.00 18.57 1.29
C ALA A 204 23.02 18.73 2.44
N GLN A 205 22.81 18.04 3.58
CA GLN A 205 23.75 18.09 4.70
C GLN A 205 25.09 17.40 4.36
N PRO A 206 26.25 18.05 4.64
CA PRO A 206 27.57 17.47 4.38
C PRO A 206 27.73 16.07 5.01
N GLY A 207 28.27 15.12 4.24
CA GLY A 207 28.54 13.75 4.70
C GLY A 207 27.31 12.83 4.84
N LYS A 208 26.11 13.27 4.41
CA LYS A 208 24.87 12.47 4.46
C LYS A 208 24.26 12.16 3.09
N ALA A 209 24.97 12.46 2.00
CA ALA A 209 24.53 12.21 0.63
C ALA A 209 24.61 10.70 0.26
N THR A 210 23.87 9.86 0.96
CA THR A 210 23.75 8.42 0.68
C THR A 210 22.69 8.15 -0.38
N VAL A 211 22.72 6.96 -1.00
CA VAL A 211 21.64 6.45 -1.86
C VAL A 211 20.27 6.59 -1.20
N ASP A 212 20.14 6.22 0.08
CA ASP A 212 18.89 6.28 0.82
C ASP A 212 18.39 7.72 0.99
N ALA A 213 19.28 8.67 1.31
CA ALA A 213 18.93 10.08 1.45
C ALA A 213 18.54 10.72 0.11
N ARG A 214 19.31 10.43 -0.96
CA ARG A 214 19.01 10.90 -2.31
C ARG A 214 17.67 10.36 -2.81
N HIS A 215 17.41 9.07 -2.56
CA HIS A 215 16.15 8.43 -2.89
C HIS A 215 14.98 9.02 -2.10
N ALA A 216 15.14 9.22 -0.78
CA ALA A 216 14.11 9.82 0.06
C ALA A 216 13.74 11.23 -0.40
N ALA A 217 14.73 12.05 -0.76
CA ALA A 217 14.53 13.37 -1.34
C ALA A 217 13.79 13.29 -2.68
N GLY A 218 14.25 12.44 -3.61
CA GLY A 218 13.59 12.23 -4.91
C GLY A 218 12.14 11.74 -4.79
N LEU A 219 11.87 10.80 -3.88
CA LEU A 219 10.51 10.28 -3.62
C LEU A 219 9.60 11.35 -3.00
N ALA A 220 10.13 12.18 -2.09
CA ALA A 220 9.38 13.26 -1.46
C ALA A 220 9.03 14.36 -2.48
N ILE A 221 9.98 14.72 -3.35
CA ILE A 221 9.77 15.62 -4.50
C ILE A 221 8.67 15.07 -5.42
N SER A 222 8.81 13.81 -5.84
CA SER A 222 7.83 13.12 -6.71
C SER A 222 6.43 13.12 -6.08
N SER A 223 6.35 12.84 -4.78
CA SER A 223 5.09 12.84 -4.03
C SER A 223 4.47 14.23 -3.89
N ALA A 224 5.28 15.27 -3.68
CA ALA A 224 4.81 16.65 -3.57
C ALA A 224 4.28 17.19 -4.91
N TRP A 225 5.00 16.96 -6.01
CA TRP A 225 4.51 17.31 -7.34
C TRP A 225 3.24 16.55 -7.72
N THR A 226 3.17 15.25 -7.40
CA THR A 226 1.92 14.47 -7.57
C THR A 226 0.77 15.11 -6.79
N ALA A 227 1.01 15.54 -5.54
CA ALA A 227 -0.03 16.18 -4.73
C ALA A 227 -0.48 17.53 -5.32
N LEU A 228 0.46 18.36 -5.80
CA LEU A 228 0.11 19.62 -6.47
C LEU A 228 -0.65 19.40 -7.79
N HIS A 229 -0.31 18.35 -8.53
CA HIS A 229 -1.00 17.97 -9.76
C HIS A 229 -2.40 17.41 -9.50
N ASP A 230 -2.54 16.50 -8.53
CA ASP A 230 -3.82 15.96 -8.08
C ASP A 230 -4.74 17.07 -7.52
N ALA A 231 -4.19 18.15 -6.96
CA ALA A 231 -4.92 19.35 -6.57
C ALA A 231 -5.29 20.26 -7.76
N GLY A 232 -4.58 20.12 -8.89
CA GLY A 232 -4.61 20.99 -10.07
C GLY A 232 -4.09 22.40 -9.81
N ILE A 233 -3.07 22.49 -8.96
CA ILE A 233 -2.33 23.72 -8.66
C ILE A 233 -0.97 23.70 -9.37
N SER A 234 -0.55 22.55 -9.89
CA SER A 234 0.80 22.34 -10.43
C SER A 234 1.18 23.32 -11.56
N THR A 235 0.21 23.78 -12.36
CA THR A 235 0.42 24.73 -13.47
C THR A 235 0.29 26.20 -13.06
N ARG A 236 0.00 26.47 -11.78
CA ARG A 236 -0.25 27.82 -11.25
C ARG A 236 1.03 28.45 -10.71
N SER A 237 1.72 29.22 -11.56
CA SER A 237 2.95 29.93 -11.21
C SER A 237 2.76 31.00 -10.12
N ASP A 238 1.53 31.45 -9.88
CA ASP A 238 1.15 32.37 -8.79
C ASP A 238 1.10 31.69 -7.41
N SER A 239 1.13 30.35 -7.36
CA SER A 239 1.02 29.62 -6.09
C SER A 239 2.32 29.63 -5.29
N PRO A 240 2.31 30.03 -4.00
CA PRO A 240 3.50 29.98 -3.15
C PRO A 240 4.01 28.54 -2.95
N LEU A 241 3.13 27.53 -3.05
CA LEU A 241 3.51 26.13 -2.95
C LEU A 241 4.29 25.65 -4.17
N VAL A 242 3.90 26.10 -5.37
CA VAL A 242 4.62 25.80 -6.60
C VAL A 242 5.99 26.48 -6.58
N ALA A 243 6.06 27.75 -6.16
CA ALA A 243 7.33 28.47 -6.01
C ALA A 243 8.28 27.77 -5.03
N THR A 244 7.78 27.37 -3.84
CA THR A 244 8.56 26.61 -2.85
C THR A 244 9.04 25.27 -3.43
N MET A 245 8.19 24.59 -4.20
CA MET A 245 8.51 23.30 -4.80
C MET A 245 9.57 23.41 -5.90
N LEU A 246 9.50 24.46 -6.74
CA LEU A 246 10.51 24.77 -7.75
C LEU A 246 11.88 25.04 -7.11
N ASP A 247 11.91 25.86 -6.07
CA ASP A 247 13.13 26.12 -5.29
C ASP A 247 13.71 24.83 -4.67
N THR A 248 12.85 24.02 -4.08
CA THR A 248 13.24 22.73 -3.46
C THR A 248 13.83 21.78 -4.51
N HIS A 249 13.20 21.69 -5.68
CA HIS A 249 13.68 20.84 -6.77
C HIS A 249 15.01 21.37 -7.34
N ARG A 250 15.16 22.69 -7.48
CA ARG A 250 16.42 23.33 -7.88
C ARG A 250 17.55 22.97 -6.93
N ARG A 251 17.35 23.14 -5.62
CA ARG A 251 18.35 22.78 -4.60
C ARG A 251 18.75 21.31 -4.65
N PHE A 252 17.81 20.41 -4.88
CA PHE A 252 18.08 18.98 -5.05
C PHE A 252 18.97 18.73 -6.27
N THR A 253 18.66 19.32 -7.43
CA THR A 253 19.45 19.17 -8.66
C THR A 253 20.83 19.80 -8.54
N GLU A 254 20.95 20.99 -7.94
CA GLU A 254 22.24 21.65 -7.69
C GLU A 254 23.15 20.79 -6.81
N THR A 255 22.58 20.18 -5.76
CA THR A 255 23.32 19.26 -4.87
C THR A 255 23.70 17.97 -5.59
N ALA A 256 22.86 17.47 -6.51
CA ALA A 256 23.08 16.20 -7.20
C ALA A 256 24.06 16.29 -8.39
N VAL A 257 24.03 17.40 -9.15
CA VAL A 257 24.78 17.55 -10.40
C VAL A 257 25.96 18.54 -10.25
N GLY A 258 26.00 19.32 -9.17
CA GLY A 258 27.09 20.28 -8.90
C GLY A 258 27.09 21.53 -9.79
N THR A 259 26.12 21.65 -10.70
CA THR A 259 25.97 22.81 -11.59
C THR A 259 24.93 23.76 -11.01
N LYS A 260 25.29 25.05 -10.83
CA LYS A 260 24.32 26.13 -10.57
C LYS A 260 23.38 26.22 -11.76
N MET A 261 22.20 25.63 -11.63
CA MET A 261 21.25 25.57 -12.72
C MET A 261 20.16 26.60 -12.49
N VAL A 262 19.90 27.38 -13.53
CA VAL A 262 18.88 28.41 -13.54
C VAL A 262 17.57 27.74 -13.93
N LEU A 263 16.78 27.33 -12.94
CA LEU A 263 15.39 26.87 -13.15
C LEU A 263 14.44 28.01 -13.59
N ASP A 264 14.96 29.23 -13.81
CA ASP A 264 14.16 30.44 -14.07
C ASP A 264 13.35 30.38 -15.39
N HIS A 265 13.56 29.37 -16.25
CA HIS A 265 12.88 29.22 -17.54
C HIS A 265 11.84 28.09 -17.59
N VAL A 266 11.52 27.45 -16.45
CA VAL A 266 10.60 26.30 -16.37
C VAL A 266 9.67 26.63 -15.18
N ILE A 267 8.37 26.93 -15.28
CA ILE A 267 7.21 26.16 -15.79
C ILE A 267 5.98 27.13 -15.78
N PRO A 268 5.14 27.23 -16.83
CA PRO A 268 3.81 26.57 -16.80
C PRO A 268 3.32 26.04 -18.16
N GLY A 269 3.07 24.73 -18.22
CA GLY A 269 2.31 24.06 -19.28
C GLY A 269 1.79 22.72 -18.76
N ASP A 270 0.73 22.19 -19.38
CA ASP A 270 0.05 20.95 -18.96
C ASP A 270 0.96 19.70 -18.93
N HIS A 271 2.17 19.81 -19.46
CA HIS A 271 2.97 18.68 -19.91
C HIS A 271 3.99 18.16 -18.88
N VAL A 272 4.34 18.93 -17.86
CA VAL A 272 5.50 18.62 -16.99
C VAL A 272 5.16 17.76 -15.76
N LEU A 273 3.90 17.63 -15.36
CA LEU A 273 3.61 17.32 -13.94
C LEU A 273 2.90 16.00 -13.69
N VAL A 274 2.73 15.16 -14.71
CA VAL A 274 2.32 13.77 -14.49
C VAL A 274 3.53 13.01 -13.98
N VAL A 275 3.71 12.93 -12.66
CA VAL A 275 4.88 12.28 -12.03
C VAL A 275 4.78 10.75 -12.03
N ARG A 276 3.58 10.20 -12.20
CA ARG A 276 3.37 8.74 -12.23
C ARG A 276 3.10 8.24 -13.63
N PRO A 277 3.72 7.13 -14.06
CA PRO A 277 3.34 6.48 -15.30
C PRO A 277 1.84 6.13 -15.30
N SER A 278 1.27 5.96 -16.48
CA SER A 278 -0.13 5.59 -16.64
C SER A 278 -0.45 4.28 -15.87
N ILE A 279 -1.71 4.11 -15.46
CA ILE A 279 -2.19 2.89 -14.82
C ILE A 279 -1.86 1.68 -15.70
N TRP A 280 -2.07 1.83 -17.01
CA TRP A 280 -1.80 0.76 -17.98
C TRP A 280 -0.33 0.41 -18.09
N TYR A 281 0.58 1.40 -18.11
CA TYR A 281 2.03 1.15 -18.07
C TYR A 281 2.40 0.30 -16.84
N ARG A 282 1.91 0.70 -15.66
CA ARG A 282 2.22 0.05 -14.38
C ARG A 282 1.66 -1.36 -14.28
N LEU A 283 0.48 -1.62 -14.84
CA LEU A 283 -0.09 -2.96 -14.91
C LEU A 283 0.65 -3.82 -15.94
N ARG A 284 0.84 -3.33 -17.16
CA ARG A 284 1.46 -4.10 -18.26
C ARG A 284 2.90 -4.50 -17.95
N ARG A 285 3.70 -3.59 -17.39
CA ARG A 285 5.09 -3.90 -16.99
C ARG A 285 5.15 -4.94 -15.87
N SER A 286 4.12 -5.02 -15.04
CA SER A 286 4.02 -5.96 -13.93
C SER A 286 3.57 -7.36 -14.34
N VAL A 287 3.10 -7.61 -15.57
CA VAL A 287 2.61 -8.94 -15.98
C VAL A 287 3.73 -10.00 -16.01
N ARG A 288 4.99 -9.60 -16.17
CA ARG A 288 6.11 -10.55 -16.26
C ARG A 288 6.24 -11.39 -14.99
N PHE A 289 6.50 -12.69 -15.13
CA PHE A 289 6.65 -13.63 -14.01
C PHE A 289 7.78 -13.30 -13.02
N ARG A 290 8.71 -12.43 -13.41
CA ARG A 290 9.82 -11.95 -12.57
C ARG A 290 9.49 -10.64 -11.84
N SER A 291 8.33 -10.04 -12.11
CA SER A 291 7.90 -8.82 -11.45
C SER A 291 7.53 -9.10 -10.00
N HIS A 292 7.67 -8.07 -9.17
CA HIS A 292 7.28 -8.15 -7.77
C HIS A 292 5.78 -8.49 -7.60
N ALA A 293 4.92 -7.87 -8.41
CA ALA A 293 3.48 -8.05 -8.33
C ALA A 293 3.03 -9.47 -8.67
N THR A 294 3.55 -10.05 -9.76
CA THR A 294 3.17 -11.40 -10.20
C THR A 294 3.68 -12.46 -9.23
N ILE A 295 4.91 -12.33 -8.73
CA ILE A 295 5.45 -13.25 -7.73
C ILE A 295 4.62 -13.20 -6.46
N THR A 296 4.32 -11.99 -5.96
CA THR A 296 3.55 -11.80 -4.73
C THR A 296 2.13 -12.34 -4.88
N ALA A 297 1.45 -12.01 -5.98
CA ALA A 297 0.11 -12.50 -6.28
C ALA A 297 0.06 -14.03 -6.45
N GLY A 298 1.06 -14.63 -7.10
CA GLY A 298 1.18 -16.08 -7.24
C GLY A 298 1.38 -16.78 -5.89
N ARG A 299 2.25 -16.25 -5.04
CA ARG A 299 2.44 -16.74 -3.66
C ARG A 299 1.17 -16.63 -2.82
N VAL A 300 0.45 -15.51 -2.94
CA VAL A 300 -0.86 -15.31 -2.29
C VAL A 300 -1.86 -16.36 -2.79
N GLY A 301 -1.94 -16.59 -4.09
CA GLY A 301 -2.84 -17.59 -4.66
C GLY A 301 -2.61 -18.97 -4.07
N ILE A 302 -1.35 -19.44 -4.07
CA ILE A 302 -1.01 -20.76 -3.52
C ILE A 302 -1.23 -20.82 -2.00
N ALA A 303 -0.87 -19.77 -1.26
CA ALA A 303 -1.03 -19.73 0.19
C ALA A 303 -2.52 -19.69 0.60
N CYS A 304 -3.36 -18.92 -0.10
CA CYS A 304 -4.80 -18.87 0.14
C CYS A 304 -5.45 -20.23 -0.15
N LEU A 305 -5.16 -20.84 -1.29
CA LEU A 305 -5.67 -22.18 -1.61
C LEU A 305 -5.22 -23.22 -0.57
N GLY A 306 -3.93 -23.24 -0.24
CA GLY A 306 -3.37 -24.17 0.74
C GLY A 306 -3.99 -23.99 2.13
N ALA A 307 -4.09 -22.76 2.62
CA ALA A 307 -4.69 -22.46 3.92
C ALA A 307 -6.16 -22.86 3.97
N GLY A 308 -6.92 -22.56 2.91
CA GLY A 308 -8.32 -22.93 2.79
C GLY A 308 -8.56 -24.45 2.77
N VAL A 309 -7.76 -25.18 1.97
CA VAL A 309 -7.84 -26.65 1.84
C VAL A 309 -7.44 -27.32 3.15
N ILE A 310 -6.30 -26.93 3.76
CA ILE A 310 -5.84 -27.49 5.03
C ILE A 310 -6.86 -27.23 6.13
N SER A 311 -7.35 -25.99 6.25
CA SER A 311 -8.39 -25.63 7.23
C SER A 311 -9.65 -26.48 7.06
N SER A 312 -10.08 -26.69 5.81
CA SER A 312 -11.26 -27.49 5.51
C SER A 312 -11.06 -28.98 5.81
N ALA A 313 -9.87 -29.52 5.54
CA ALA A 313 -9.49 -30.92 5.78
C ALA A 313 -9.39 -31.27 7.27
N VAL A 314 -8.95 -30.32 8.10
CA VAL A 314 -8.93 -30.45 9.58
C VAL A 314 -10.34 -30.37 10.19
N GLY A 315 -11.37 -30.10 9.37
CA GLY A 315 -12.76 -30.06 9.81
C GLY A 315 -13.20 -28.70 10.38
N LEU A 316 -12.41 -27.64 10.20
CA LEU A 316 -12.78 -26.30 10.66
C LEU A 316 -13.94 -25.75 9.82
N THR A 317 -14.77 -24.93 10.47
CA THR A 317 -16.03 -24.46 9.90
C THR A 317 -15.86 -23.23 9.01
N ARG A 318 -14.81 -22.42 9.21
CA ARG A 318 -14.67 -21.10 8.56
C ARG A 318 -13.31 -20.93 7.86
N PRO A 319 -13.07 -21.62 6.72
CA PRO A 319 -11.79 -21.56 6.02
C PRO A 319 -11.36 -20.13 5.61
N GLN A 320 -12.31 -19.19 5.47
CA GLN A 320 -12.04 -17.78 5.17
C GLN A 320 -11.05 -17.13 6.13
N TRP A 321 -11.03 -17.55 7.39
CA TRP A 321 -10.19 -16.97 8.43
C TRP A 321 -8.73 -17.39 8.31
N ALA A 322 -8.48 -18.64 7.91
CA ALA A 322 -7.15 -19.14 7.60
C ALA A 322 -6.60 -18.46 6.33
N ILE A 323 -7.45 -18.33 5.30
CA ILE A 323 -7.14 -17.61 4.06
C ILE A 323 -6.74 -16.16 4.34
N LEU A 324 -7.53 -15.44 5.15
CA LEU A 324 -7.23 -14.06 5.54
C LEU A 324 -5.91 -13.94 6.29
N SER A 325 -5.61 -14.85 7.21
CA SER A 325 -4.34 -14.82 7.94
C SER A 325 -3.15 -15.10 7.01
N ALA A 326 -3.29 -16.03 6.06
CA ALA A 326 -2.26 -16.31 5.06
C ALA A 326 -2.02 -15.10 4.14
N LEU A 327 -3.10 -14.52 3.60
CA LEU A 327 -3.07 -13.34 2.75
C LEU A 327 -2.30 -12.18 3.39
N VAL A 328 -2.62 -11.84 4.64
CA VAL A 328 -2.08 -10.64 5.31
C VAL A 328 -0.57 -10.68 5.52
N ILE A 329 -0.03 -11.89 5.57
CA ILE A 329 1.41 -12.11 5.72
C ILE A 329 2.07 -12.12 4.34
N VAL A 330 1.53 -12.88 3.39
CA VAL A 330 2.17 -13.13 2.08
C VAL A 330 2.07 -11.92 1.14
N HIS A 331 1.03 -11.07 1.26
CA HIS A 331 0.87 -9.90 0.38
C HIS A 331 1.96 -8.83 0.58
N LEU A 332 2.80 -8.93 1.62
CA LEU A 332 3.91 -8.00 1.85
C LEU A 332 5.06 -8.20 0.86
N GLY A 333 5.02 -9.24 0.03
CA GLY A 333 5.99 -9.48 -1.02
C GLY A 333 7.04 -10.54 -0.65
N PRO A 334 8.21 -10.54 -1.29
CA PRO A 334 9.25 -11.53 -1.10
C PRO A 334 10.07 -11.34 0.18
N ASP A 335 9.72 -10.38 1.02
CA ASP A 335 10.46 -10.02 2.23
C ASP A 335 10.16 -10.97 3.40
N ARG A 336 11.08 -11.91 3.65
CA ARG A 336 10.97 -12.89 4.73
C ARG A 336 10.95 -12.25 6.12
N LEU A 337 11.82 -11.26 6.39
CA LEU A 337 11.92 -10.64 7.72
C LEU A 337 10.60 -9.97 8.10
N HIS A 338 10.08 -9.13 7.20
CA HIS A 338 8.82 -8.44 7.45
C HIS A 338 7.65 -9.42 7.55
N GLY A 339 7.60 -10.46 6.72
CA GLY A 339 6.53 -11.46 6.81
C GLY A 339 6.60 -12.29 8.10
N THR A 340 7.79 -12.67 8.58
CA THR A 340 7.92 -13.38 9.87
C THR A 340 7.46 -12.50 11.03
N VAL A 341 7.89 -11.23 11.07
CA VAL A 341 7.42 -10.27 12.09
C VAL A 341 5.91 -10.07 11.97
N ARG A 342 5.38 -9.96 10.75
CA ARG A 342 3.93 -9.85 10.48
C ARG A 342 3.17 -11.08 10.97
N GLY A 343 3.74 -12.27 10.80
CA GLY A 343 3.16 -13.54 11.28
C GLY A 343 3.07 -13.57 12.80
N LEU A 344 4.13 -13.17 13.50
CA LEU A 344 4.13 -13.07 14.96
C LEU A 344 3.14 -12.01 15.45
N HIS A 345 3.15 -10.83 14.84
CA HIS A 345 2.18 -9.76 15.14
C HIS A 345 0.74 -10.20 14.86
N ARG A 346 0.48 -10.93 13.77
CA ARG A 346 -0.83 -11.48 13.43
C ARG A 346 -1.29 -12.44 14.52
N PHE A 347 -0.44 -13.38 14.91
CA PHE A 347 -0.77 -14.36 15.93
C PHE A 347 -1.03 -13.70 17.30
N ALA A 348 -0.06 -12.93 17.81
CA ALA A 348 -0.16 -12.28 19.11
C ALA A 348 -1.35 -11.29 19.17
N GLY A 349 -1.51 -10.47 18.13
CA GLY A 349 -2.63 -9.54 18.03
C GLY A 349 -3.99 -10.24 17.99
N THR A 350 -4.10 -11.37 17.29
CA THR A 350 -5.35 -12.15 17.24
C THR A 350 -5.66 -12.81 18.57
N VAL A 351 -4.67 -13.36 19.29
CA VAL A 351 -4.87 -13.93 20.64
C VAL A 351 -5.45 -12.88 21.59
N ILE A 352 -4.83 -11.70 21.67
CA ILE A 352 -5.31 -10.62 22.54
C ILE A 352 -6.67 -10.09 22.06
N GLY A 353 -6.84 -9.92 20.75
CA GLY A 353 -8.10 -9.48 20.15
C GLY A 353 -9.26 -10.46 20.36
N LEU A 354 -8.99 -11.76 20.46
CA LEU A 354 -9.98 -12.77 20.83
C LEU A 354 -10.42 -12.66 22.28
N GLY A 355 -9.49 -12.35 23.20
CA GLY A 355 -9.84 -12.01 24.58
C GLY A 355 -10.75 -10.78 24.65
N LEU A 356 -10.39 -9.72 23.91
CA LEU A 356 -11.21 -8.51 23.81
C LEU A 356 -12.59 -8.80 23.20
N PHE A 357 -12.66 -9.62 22.15
CA PHE A 357 -13.92 -10.08 21.57
C PHE A 357 -14.78 -10.84 22.59
N ALA A 358 -14.19 -11.76 23.37
CA ALA A 358 -14.92 -12.52 24.38
C ALA A 358 -15.53 -11.60 25.46
N VAL A 359 -14.79 -10.56 25.89
CA VAL A 359 -15.31 -9.54 26.81
C VAL A 359 -16.47 -8.76 26.19
N LEU A 360 -16.30 -8.25 24.97
CA LEU A 360 -17.35 -7.50 24.26
C LEU A 360 -18.60 -8.35 23.99
N TYR A 361 -18.42 -9.64 23.71
CA TYR A 361 -19.52 -10.58 23.53
C TYR A 361 -20.30 -10.76 24.83
N GLN A 362 -19.63 -10.90 25.98
CA GLN A 362 -20.31 -11.04 27.28
C GLN A 362 -21.11 -9.80 27.67
N LEU A 363 -20.65 -8.61 27.28
CA LEU A 363 -21.37 -7.35 27.49
C LEU A 363 -22.69 -7.26 26.69
N SER A 364 -22.92 -8.17 25.73
CA SER A 364 -24.15 -8.24 24.92
C SER A 364 -24.55 -6.88 24.34
N LEU A 365 -23.55 -6.13 23.84
CA LEU A 365 -23.76 -4.78 23.32
C LEU A 365 -24.70 -4.83 22.10
N THR A 366 -25.73 -3.99 22.11
CA THR A 366 -26.70 -3.87 21.02
C THR A 366 -26.92 -2.41 20.63
N GLY A 367 -27.50 -2.19 19.45
CA GLY A 367 -27.87 -0.86 18.98
C GLY A 367 -26.71 0.15 19.02
N TYR A 368 -26.95 1.31 19.65
CA TYR A 368 -25.98 2.39 19.74
C TYR A 368 -24.69 2.01 20.47
N ALA A 369 -24.79 1.16 21.51
CA ALA A 369 -23.62 0.73 22.28
C ALA A 369 -22.67 -0.13 21.43
N LEU A 370 -23.23 -1.03 20.59
CA LEU A 370 -22.44 -1.83 19.65
C LEU A 370 -21.78 -0.95 18.58
N VAL A 371 -22.52 0.00 18.02
CA VAL A 371 -21.98 0.96 17.03
C VAL A 371 -20.83 1.78 17.64
N ALA A 372 -20.99 2.29 18.86
CA ALA A 372 -19.95 3.04 19.56
C ALA A 372 -18.71 2.18 19.83
N ALA A 373 -18.89 0.91 20.21
CA ALA A 373 -17.79 -0.02 20.40
C ALA A 373 -17.03 -0.27 19.09
N ILE A 374 -17.72 -0.61 17.99
CA ILE A 374 -17.08 -0.83 16.69
C ILE A 374 -16.36 0.44 16.19
N ALA A 375 -16.99 1.61 16.33
CA ALA A 375 -16.37 2.88 15.95
C ALA A 375 -15.10 3.18 16.77
N THR A 376 -15.11 2.85 18.07
CA THR A 376 -13.93 3.01 18.95
C THR A 376 -12.82 2.05 18.57
N LEU A 377 -13.14 0.78 18.31
CA LEU A 377 -12.17 -0.21 17.83
C LEU A 377 -11.60 0.21 16.47
N GLN A 378 -12.43 0.77 15.57
CA GLN A 378 -12.00 1.26 14.27
C GLN A 378 -11.07 2.48 14.41
N PHE A 379 -11.39 3.42 15.30
CA PHE A 379 -10.51 4.53 15.66
C PHE A 379 -9.14 4.02 16.12
N CYS A 380 -9.12 3.05 17.05
CA CYS A 380 -7.89 2.49 17.60
C CYS A 380 -7.09 1.73 16.53
N THR A 381 -7.77 0.92 15.70
CA THR A 381 -7.15 0.22 14.56
C THR A 381 -6.31 1.19 13.73
N GLU A 382 -6.89 2.33 13.37
CA GLU A 382 -6.24 3.27 12.46
C GLU A 382 -5.07 4.03 13.11
N LEU A 383 -5.14 4.22 14.42
CA LEU A 383 -4.04 4.83 15.17
C LEU A 383 -2.78 3.95 15.17
N PHE A 384 -2.96 2.62 15.18
CA PHE A 384 -1.88 1.65 15.36
C PHE A 384 -1.46 0.88 14.11
N LEU A 385 -2.34 0.72 13.11
CA LEU A 385 -2.09 -0.02 11.86
C LEU A 385 -0.72 0.28 11.19
N PRO A 386 -0.30 1.56 11.02
CA PRO A 386 0.98 1.91 10.42
C PRO A 386 2.20 1.75 11.35
N ARG A 387 1.99 1.60 12.67
CA ARG A 387 3.05 1.71 13.69
C ARG A 387 3.38 0.39 14.36
N ASN A 388 2.34 -0.36 14.74
CA ASN A 388 2.47 -1.69 15.32
C ASN A 388 1.28 -2.53 14.89
N TYR A 389 1.56 -3.49 14.00
CA TYR A 389 0.52 -4.31 13.41
C TYR A 389 -0.14 -5.24 14.44
N ALA A 390 0.58 -5.72 15.47
CA ALA A 390 -0.02 -6.57 16.51
C ALA A 390 -1.13 -5.85 17.26
N VAL A 391 -0.86 -4.60 17.65
CA VAL A 391 -1.85 -3.75 18.35
C VAL A 391 -3.03 -3.43 17.44
N ALA A 392 -2.81 -3.19 16.16
CA ALA A 392 -3.90 -2.99 15.21
C ALA A 392 -4.78 -4.25 15.09
N VAL A 393 -4.17 -5.43 14.98
CA VAL A 393 -4.89 -6.71 14.88
C VAL A 393 -5.71 -7.02 16.14
N MET A 394 -5.26 -6.58 17.33
CA MET A 394 -6.05 -6.68 18.56
C MET A 394 -7.42 -6.02 18.42
N PHE A 395 -7.53 -4.89 17.70
CA PHE A 395 -8.80 -4.19 17.48
C PHE A 395 -9.53 -4.68 16.22
N VAL A 396 -8.81 -5.04 15.15
CA VAL A 396 -9.43 -5.58 13.92
C VAL A 396 -10.12 -6.92 14.18
N THR A 397 -9.57 -7.77 15.04
CA THR A 397 -10.12 -9.11 15.32
C THR A 397 -11.55 -9.06 15.85
N PRO A 398 -11.87 -8.30 16.92
CA PRO A 398 -13.25 -8.15 17.39
C PRO A 398 -14.13 -7.46 16.35
N ILE A 399 -13.67 -6.43 15.63
CA ILE A 399 -14.46 -5.80 14.54
C ILE A 399 -14.90 -6.87 13.53
N ALA A 400 -13.96 -7.68 13.07
CA ALA A 400 -14.19 -8.71 12.05
C ALA A 400 -15.13 -9.82 12.52
N LEU A 401 -15.02 -10.25 13.79
CA LEU A 401 -15.90 -11.28 14.36
C LEU A 401 -17.31 -10.74 14.64
N LEU A 402 -17.41 -9.53 15.18
CA LEU A 402 -18.70 -8.86 15.39
C LEU A 402 -19.40 -8.60 14.05
N SER A 403 -18.65 -8.15 13.03
CA SER A 403 -19.19 -7.86 11.69
C SER A 403 -19.66 -9.11 10.94
N ALA A 404 -19.03 -10.26 11.20
CA ALA A 404 -19.39 -11.54 10.58
C ALA A 404 -20.66 -12.20 11.16
N GLY A 405 -21.48 -11.46 11.93
CA GLY A 405 -22.75 -11.95 12.47
C GLY A 405 -22.62 -12.93 13.63
N VAL A 406 -21.49 -12.95 14.34
CA VAL A 406 -21.25 -13.91 15.42
C VAL A 406 -22.09 -13.61 16.68
N VAL A 407 -22.49 -12.35 16.90
CA VAL A 407 -23.30 -11.93 18.06
C VAL A 407 -24.74 -12.42 17.96
N THR A 408 -25.25 -12.66 16.74
CA THR A 408 -26.66 -13.05 16.51
C THR A 408 -26.92 -14.55 16.66
N LEU A 409 -25.92 -15.36 17.07
CA LEU A 409 -26.00 -16.82 16.97
C LEU A 409 -25.55 -17.59 18.21
N HIS A 410 -26.29 -18.67 18.48
CA HIS A 410 -26.25 -19.61 19.61
C HIS A 410 -25.02 -20.56 19.60
N GLY A 411 -23.82 -20.04 19.30
CA GLY A 411 -22.57 -20.79 19.41
C GLY A 411 -21.87 -20.51 20.74
N SER A 412 -21.22 -21.52 21.33
CA SER A 412 -20.33 -21.26 22.47
C SER A 412 -19.21 -20.31 22.03
N VAL A 413 -19.04 -19.18 22.73
CA VAL A 413 -17.92 -18.25 22.50
C VAL A 413 -16.59 -19.01 22.45
N THR A 414 -16.45 -20.03 23.29
CA THR A 414 -15.27 -20.88 23.36
C THR A 414 -14.99 -21.63 22.05
N SER A 415 -16.02 -22.13 21.36
CA SER A 415 -15.81 -22.80 20.06
C SER A 415 -15.37 -21.81 18.99
N ILE A 416 -15.98 -20.62 18.95
CA ILE A 416 -15.60 -19.56 18.01
C ILE A 416 -14.15 -19.12 18.24
N VAL A 417 -13.77 -18.89 19.50
CA VAL A 417 -12.41 -18.47 19.87
C VAL A 417 -11.40 -19.57 19.50
N ARG A 418 -11.68 -20.83 19.82
CA ARG A 418 -10.82 -21.96 19.51
C ARG A 418 -10.64 -22.15 18.01
N ASP A 419 -11.73 -22.14 17.25
CA ASP A 419 -11.69 -22.32 15.80
C ASP A 419 -10.91 -21.17 15.15
N ARG A 420 -11.13 -19.93 15.61
CA ARG A 420 -10.39 -18.75 15.13
C ARG A 420 -8.89 -18.81 15.45
N LEU A 421 -8.50 -19.34 16.61
CA LEU A 421 -7.09 -19.58 16.94
C LEU A 421 -6.48 -20.63 16.01
N ALA A 422 -7.17 -21.74 15.79
CA ALA A 422 -6.71 -22.82 14.90
C ALA A 422 -6.54 -22.32 13.46
N GLU A 423 -7.52 -21.59 12.93
CA GLU A 423 -7.47 -21.00 11.58
C GLU A 423 -6.33 -20.00 11.44
N THR A 424 -6.07 -19.20 12.48
CA THR A 424 -4.97 -18.24 12.48
C THR A 424 -3.62 -18.95 12.49
N LEU A 425 -3.47 -20.02 13.29
CA LEU A 425 -2.26 -20.86 13.30
C LEU A 425 -2.01 -21.49 11.93
N ILE A 426 -3.04 -22.08 11.31
CA ILE A 426 -2.93 -22.66 9.96
C ILE A 426 -2.53 -21.59 8.95
N GLY A 427 -3.20 -20.43 8.95
CA GLY A 427 -2.88 -19.35 8.02
C GLY A 427 -1.45 -18.83 8.18
N VAL A 428 -0.98 -18.66 9.43
CA VAL A 428 0.41 -18.24 9.72
C VAL A 428 1.40 -19.31 9.27
N ALA A 429 1.16 -20.59 9.57
CA ALA A 429 2.05 -21.69 9.18
C ALA A 429 2.16 -21.81 7.66
N VAL A 430 1.03 -21.77 6.94
CA VAL A 430 1.00 -21.83 5.47
C VAL A 430 1.66 -20.60 4.87
N ALA A 431 1.47 -19.40 5.44
CA ALA A 431 2.18 -18.21 4.99
C ALA A 431 3.70 -18.34 5.14
N MET A 432 4.18 -18.80 6.30
CA MET A 432 5.60 -19.04 6.50
C MET A 432 6.13 -20.04 5.48
N ALA A 433 5.48 -21.20 5.33
CA ALA A 433 5.85 -22.20 4.34
C ALA A 433 5.90 -21.63 2.91
N SER A 434 4.88 -20.85 2.51
CA SER A 434 4.84 -20.16 1.21
C SER A 434 6.06 -19.25 0.98
N MET A 435 6.47 -18.48 1.99
CA MET A 435 7.59 -17.54 1.87
C MET A 435 8.95 -18.23 1.68
N TYR A 436 9.14 -19.44 2.24
CA TYR A 436 10.38 -20.21 2.12
C TYR A 436 10.38 -21.19 0.96
N LEU A 437 9.23 -21.76 0.59
CA LEU A 437 9.15 -22.83 -0.41
C LEU A 437 8.78 -22.32 -1.81
N ILE A 438 7.99 -21.25 -1.92
CA ILE A 438 7.46 -20.77 -3.21
C ILE A 438 8.33 -19.65 -3.76
N ALA A 439 9.00 -19.90 -4.88
CA ALA A 439 9.97 -18.98 -5.48
C ALA A 439 11.01 -18.47 -4.44
N PRO A 440 11.81 -19.35 -3.81
CA PRO A 440 12.69 -18.99 -2.69
C PRO A 440 13.66 -17.85 -3.05
N ARG A 441 14.07 -17.74 -4.31
CA ARG A 441 14.98 -16.69 -4.81
C ARG A 441 14.25 -15.50 -5.46
N ALA A 442 13.01 -15.25 -5.04
CA ALA A 442 12.18 -14.16 -5.55
C ALA A 442 12.87 -12.80 -5.44
N HIS A 443 13.58 -12.52 -4.34
CA HIS A 443 14.31 -11.25 -4.16
C HIS A 443 15.33 -11.04 -5.28
N ARG A 444 16.14 -12.05 -5.61
CA ARG A 444 17.10 -12.00 -6.74
C ARG A 444 16.41 -11.79 -8.08
N GLN A 445 15.28 -12.45 -8.31
CA GLN A 445 14.51 -12.30 -9.54
C GLN A 445 13.96 -10.88 -9.70
N THR A 446 13.40 -10.31 -8.62
CA THR A 446 12.89 -8.93 -8.62
C THR A 446 14.01 -7.89 -8.73
N PHE A 447 15.16 -8.15 -8.13
CA PHE A 447 16.35 -7.30 -8.20
C PHE A 447 16.83 -7.18 -9.65
N THR A 448 17.15 -8.31 -10.28
CA THR A 448 17.60 -8.37 -11.68
C THR A 448 16.54 -7.88 -12.67
N PHE A 449 15.26 -8.11 -12.39
CA PHE A 449 14.17 -7.58 -13.21
C PHE A 449 14.16 -6.05 -13.18
N THR A 450 14.27 -5.44 -12.01
CA THR A 450 14.26 -3.98 -11.88
C THR A 450 15.50 -3.35 -12.53
N GLU A 451 16.67 -3.95 -12.42
CA GLU A 451 17.85 -3.44 -13.11
C GLU A 451 17.69 -3.45 -14.64
N ALA A 452 17.12 -4.53 -15.20
CA ALA A 452 16.83 -4.60 -16.62
C ALA A 452 15.83 -3.52 -17.04
N ARG A 453 14.85 -3.21 -16.19
CA ARG A 453 13.87 -2.15 -16.43
C ARG A 453 14.47 -0.75 -16.36
N ILE A 454 15.39 -0.48 -15.42
CA ILE A 454 16.13 0.78 -15.37
C ILE A 454 16.93 0.96 -16.65
N ARG A 455 17.73 -0.04 -17.04
CA ARG A 455 18.53 0.04 -18.28
C ARG A 455 17.63 0.28 -19.51
N GLN A 456 16.51 -0.43 -19.61
CA GLN A 456 15.57 -0.26 -20.73
C GLN A 456 14.96 1.15 -20.75
N ALA A 457 14.49 1.67 -19.62
CA ALA A 457 13.90 3.00 -19.53
C ALA A 457 14.95 4.10 -19.77
N ALA A 458 16.17 3.94 -19.25
CA ALA A 458 17.25 4.87 -19.47
C ALA A 458 17.69 4.92 -20.94
N LEU A 459 17.84 3.77 -21.59
CA LEU A 459 18.17 3.71 -23.02
C LEU A 459 17.04 4.27 -23.90
N ALA A 460 15.77 4.07 -23.53
CA ALA A 460 14.64 4.69 -24.22
C ALA A 460 14.66 6.22 -24.11
N LEU A 461 14.94 6.75 -22.91
CA LEU A 461 15.11 8.18 -22.68
C LEU A 461 16.28 8.75 -23.49
N VAL A 462 17.45 8.09 -23.46
CA VAL A 462 18.62 8.53 -24.24
C VAL A 462 18.33 8.49 -25.74
N ALA A 463 17.69 7.42 -26.23
CA ALA A 463 17.31 7.32 -27.64
C ALA A 463 16.34 8.43 -28.06
N SER A 464 15.34 8.76 -27.24
CA SER A 464 14.43 9.88 -27.49
C SER A 464 15.17 11.22 -27.50
N ALA A 465 16.04 11.45 -26.52
CA ALA A 465 16.80 12.68 -26.36
C ALA A 465 17.86 12.92 -27.45
N ARG A 466 18.21 11.90 -28.25
CA ARG A 466 19.09 12.04 -29.44
C ARG A 466 18.39 12.67 -30.63
N VAL A 467 17.10 12.40 -30.78
CA VAL A 467 16.34 12.73 -32.00
C VAL A 467 15.36 13.88 -31.76
N GLN A 468 15.04 14.15 -30.50
CA GLN A 468 14.06 15.15 -30.11
C GLN A 468 14.67 16.06 -29.04
N PRO A 469 14.46 17.38 -29.15
CA PRO A 469 14.86 18.31 -28.10
C PRO A 469 14.08 18.00 -26.82
N ALA A 470 14.55 18.51 -25.69
CA ALA A 470 13.87 18.43 -24.41
C ALA A 470 12.45 19.00 -24.55
N HIS A 471 11.50 18.08 -24.59
CA HIS A 471 10.08 18.30 -24.82
C HIS A 471 9.28 17.16 -24.17
N ASP A 472 7.96 17.22 -24.23
CA ASP A 472 7.02 16.36 -23.50
C ASP A 472 7.34 14.85 -23.55
N ALA A 473 7.79 14.35 -24.70
CA ALA A 473 8.13 12.94 -24.88
C ALA A 473 9.35 12.52 -24.03
N ALA A 474 10.40 13.36 -24.00
CA ALA A 474 11.58 13.11 -23.17
C ALA A 474 11.23 13.16 -21.67
N TYR A 475 10.37 14.10 -21.26
CA TYR A 475 9.89 14.17 -19.87
C TYR A 475 9.05 12.95 -19.47
N ALA A 476 8.24 12.41 -20.39
CA ALA A 476 7.47 11.19 -20.16
C ALA A 476 8.37 9.96 -19.93
N GLU A 477 9.48 9.85 -20.67
CA GLU A 477 10.47 8.78 -20.47
C GLU A 477 11.29 8.99 -19.18
N ALA A 478 11.65 10.23 -18.83
CA ALA A 478 12.31 10.55 -17.57
C ALA A 478 11.43 10.24 -16.34
N ARG A 479 10.12 10.47 -16.44
CA ARG A 479 9.12 10.03 -15.46
C ARG A 479 9.11 8.51 -15.31
N ASP A 480 9.06 7.79 -16.42
CA ASP A 480 9.02 6.32 -16.42
C ASP A 480 10.30 5.73 -15.82
N LEU A 481 11.47 6.30 -16.13
CA LEU A 481 12.74 5.96 -15.50
C LEU A 481 12.72 6.23 -13.99
N SER A 482 12.22 7.39 -13.56
CA SER A 482 12.10 7.74 -12.13
C SER A 482 11.26 6.70 -11.36
N PHE A 483 10.18 6.22 -11.96
CA PHE A 483 9.34 5.17 -11.38
C PHE A 483 10.06 3.81 -11.28
N GLU A 484 10.92 3.46 -12.24
CA GLU A 484 11.72 2.23 -12.16
C GLU A 484 12.83 2.35 -11.09
N LEU A 485 13.46 3.52 -10.94
CA LEU A 485 14.44 3.82 -9.88
C LEU A 485 13.84 3.66 -8.47
N GLU A 486 12.60 4.12 -8.26
CA GLU A 486 11.87 3.85 -7.01
C GLU A 486 11.68 2.35 -6.72
N GLY A 487 11.58 1.52 -7.78
CA GLY A 487 11.49 0.08 -7.63
C GLY A 487 12.79 -0.57 -7.18
N ALA A 488 13.94 0.01 -7.52
CA ALA A 488 15.26 -0.58 -7.29
C ALA A 488 15.61 -0.57 -5.82
N ILE A 489 15.36 0.55 -5.13
CA ILE A 489 15.56 0.63 -3.67
C ILE A 489 14.71 -0.40 -2.93
N ARG A 490 13.44 -0.56 -3.32
CA ARG A 490 12.58 -1.60 -2.75
C ARG A 490 13.18 -3.01 -2.96
N ALA A 491 13.70 -3.29 -4.15
CA ALA A 491 14.33 -4.58 -4.44
C ALA A 491 15.66 -4.78 -3.67
N GLY A 492 16.42 -3.71 -3.45
CA GLY A 492 17.62 -3.68 -2.61
C GLY A 492 17.30 -4.01 -1.15
N VAL A 493 16.35 -3.30 -0.55
CA VAL A 493 15.88 -3.54 0.83
C VAL A 493 15.37 -4.98 1.00
N HIS A 494 14.55 -5.48 0.07
CA HIS A 494 14.08 -6.86 0.14
C HIS A 494 15.24 -7.87 0.05
N SER A 495 16.24 -7.61 -0.79
CA SER A 495 17.42 -8.47 -0.88
C SER A 495 18.25 -8.41 0.40
N ALA A 496 18.36 -7.25 1.03
CA ALA A 496 19.05 -7.04 2.29
C ALA A 496 18.43 -7.86 3.43
N HIS A 497 17.09 -7.95 3.49
CA HIS A 497 16.39 -8.77 4.48
C HIS A 497 16.47 -10.27 4.23
N ASN A 498 16.64 -10.69 2.98
CA ASN A 498 16.62 -12.10 2.60
C ASN A 498 18.01 -12.75 2.59
N GLU A 499 18.98 -12.08 1.98
CA GLU A 499 20.35 -12.58 1.77
C GLU A 499 21.37 -11.42 1.77
N PRO A 500 21.78 -10.92 2.96
CA PRO A 500 22.72 -9.80 3.10
C PRO A 500 24.04 -10.01 2.36
N ASP A 501 24.64 -11.20 2.46
CA ASP A 501 25.94 -11.51 1.84
C ASP A 501 25.87 -11.47 0.31
N TRP A 502 24.75 -11.96 -0.25
CA TRP A 502 24.52 -11.88 -1.70
C TRP A 502 24.35 -10.42 -2.13
N LEU A 503 23.60 -9.62 -1.37
CA LEU A 503 23.45 -8.20 -1.65
C LEU A 503 24.79 -7.47 -1.59
N GLN A 504 25.65 -7.76 -0.60
CA GLN A 504 26.96 -7.10 -0.47
C GLN A 504 27.81 -7.25 -1.73
N ALA A 505 27.78 -8.42 -2.38
CA ALA A 505 28.49 -8.66 -3.63
C ALA A 505 27.89 -7.93 -4.86
N HIS A 506 26.59 -7.62 -4.86
CA HIS A 506 25.88 -7.03 -6.01
C HIS A 506 25.53 -5.55 -5.83
N TRP A 507 25.59 -5.04 -4.59
CA TRP A 507 25.21 -3.69 -4.23
C TRP A 507 26.02 -2.60 -4.94
N PRO A 508 27.36 -2.70 -5.09
CA PRO A 508 28.13 -1.64 -5.75
C PRO A 508 27.65 -1.34 -7.17
N ALA A 509 27.43 -2.37 -7.98
CA ALA A 509 26.92 -2.21 -9.35
C ALA A 509 25.47 -1.68 -9.36
N HIS A 510 24.65 -2.15 -8.42
CA HIS A 510 23.25 -1.72 -8.29
C HIS A 510 23.11 -0.25 -7.88
N ALA A 511 23.89 0.19 -6.89
CA ALA A 511 23.95 1.56 -6.42
C ALA A 511 24.45 2.49 -7.54
N ALA A 512 25.51 2.09 -8.26
CA ALA A 512 26.00 2.83 -9.41
C ALA A 512 24.93 3.01 -10.51
N LEU A 513 24.16 1.94 -10.82
CA LEU A 513 23.05 2.01 -11.77
C LEU A 513 21.95 2.99 -11.31
N ILE A 514 21.63 3.01 -10.02
CA ILE A 514 20.66 3.95 -9.44
C ILE A 514 21.17 5.38 -9.52
N HIS A 515 22.44 5.63 -9.17
CA HIS A 515 23.07 6.94 -9.27
C HIS A 515 23.06 7.45 -10.71
N HIS A 516 23.53 6.65 -11.67
CA HIS A 516 23.48 7.01 -13.09
C HIS A 516 22.07 7.30 -13.57
N GLY A 517 21.07 6.53 -13.12
CA GLY A 517 19.68 6.78 -13.44
C GLY A 517 19.19 8.14 -12.92
N TYR A 518 19.46 8.46 -11.66
CA TYR A 518 19.09 9.77 -11.11
C TYR A 518 19.87 10.92 -11.75
N ASP A 519 21.14 10.71 -12.11
CA ASP A 519 21.94 11.72 -12.82
C ASP A 519 21.39 11.96 -14.23
N LEU A 520 20.97 10.91 -14.94
CA LEU A 520 20.35 11.03 -16.27
C LEU A 520 19.01 11.77 -16.18
N VAL A 521 18.17 11.41 -15.21
CA VAL A 521 16.91 12.13 -14.96
C VAL A 521 17.21 13.60 -14.67
N ALA A 522 18.12 13.90 -13.75
CA ALA A 522 18.52 15.27 -13.42
C ALA A 522 19.07 16.03 -14.63
N ALA A 523 19.89 15.40 -15.47
CA ALA A 523 20.41 15.99 -16.71
C ALA A 523 19.31 16.28 -17.74
N CYS A 524 18.30 15.42 -17.84
CA CYS A 524 17.13 15.66 -18.69
C CYS A 524 16.33 16.86 -18.19
N TRP A 525 16.06 16.95 -16.88
CA TRP A 525 15.43 18.11 -16.26
C TRP A 525 16.27 19.38 -16.33
N ALA A 526 17.59 19.23 -16.47
CA ALA A 526 18.54 20.31 -16.61
C ALA A 526 18.60 20.92 -18.00
N THR A 527 18.17 20.17 -19.01
CA THR A 527 18.26 20.59 -20.40
C THR A 527 17.15 21.61 -20.68
N PRO A 528 17.48 22.82 -21.16
CA PRO A 528 16.47 23.82 -21.49
C PRO A 528 15.45 23.29 -22.51
N PRO A 529 14.16 23.68 -22.42
CA PRO A 529 13.17 23.31 -23.41
C PRO A 529 13.62 23.69 -24.83
N GLY A 530 13.56 22.75 -25.77
CA GLY A 530 14.02 22.98 -27.14
C GLY A 530 15.50 22.68 -27.40
N GLU A 531 16.30 22.41 -26.36
CA GLU A 531 17.70 21.98 -26.51
C GLU A 531 17.85 20.46 -26.47
N MET A 532 18.94 19.95 -27.03
CA MET A 532 19.27 18.52 -27.00
C MET A 532 19.99 18.16 -25.71
N LEU A 533 19.77 16.94 -25.20
CA LEU A 533 20.51 16.44 -24.05
C LEU A 533 22.01 16.42 -24.36
N ALA A 534 22.81 16.98 -23.46
CA ALA A 534 24.26 16.97 -23.60
C ALA A 534 24.84 15.54 -23.44
N ASP A 535 25.74 15.17 -24.35
CA ASP A 535 26.53 13.93 -24.34
C ASP A 535 25.69 12.63 -24.19
N PRO A 536 24.78 12.33 -25.13
CA PRO A 536 23.97 11.11 -25.09
C PRO A 536 24.80 9.82 -25.17
N ASP A 537 25.98 9.86 -25.80
CA ASP A 537 26.90 8.72 -25.93
C ASP A 537 27.45 8.27 -24.57
N ARG A 538 27.74 9.22 -23.67
CA ARG A 538 28.11 8.90 -22.28
C ARG A 538 27.02 8.10 -21.58
N TRP A 539 25.78 8.57 -21.66
CA TRP A 539 24.66 7.90 -20.99
C TRP A 539 24.41 6.52 -21.58
N GLU A 540 24.43 6.37 -22.90
CA GLU A 540 24.27 5.07 -23.55
C GLU A 540 25.33 4.06 -23.09
N ARG A 541 26.60 4.47 -22.97
CA ARG A 541 27.67 3.62 -22.44
C ARG A 541 27.41 3.18 -20.99
N CYS A 542 26.93 4.08 -20.14
CA CYS A 542 26.62 3.76 -18.73
C CYS A 542 25.54 2.68 -18.58
N PHE A 543 24.56 2.62 -19.48
CA PHE A 543 23.43 1.66 -19.37
C PHE A 543 23.56 0.43 -20.29
N SER A 544 24.45 0.46 -21.27
CA SER A 544 24.67 -0.65 -22.21
C SER A 544 25.63 -1.72 -21.69
N ARG A 545 26.46 -1.40 -20.69
CA ARG A 545 27.34 -2.37 -20.06
C ARG A 545 26.52 -3.43 -19.30
N LYS A 546 26.64 -4.68 -19.75
CA LYS A 546 26.33 -5.86 -18.93
C LYS A 546 27.62 -6.19 -18.19
N ASP A 547 27.79 -5.62 -17.01
CA ASP A 547 28.81 -6.09 -16.08
C ASP A 547 28.41 -7.47 -15.53
#